data_AF-A0A821G6L2-F1
#
_entry.id   AF-A0A821G6L2-F1
#
_cell.length_a   1.000
_cell.length_b   1.000
_cell.length_c   1.000
_cell.angle_alpha   90.00
_cell.angle_beta   90.00
_cell.angle_gamma   90.00
#
_symmetry.space_group_name_H-M   'P 1'
#
loop_
_entity.id
_entity.type
_entity.pdbx_description
1 polymer ?
#
loop_
_entity_poly.entity_id
_entity_poly.type
_entity_poly.pdbx_seq_one_letter_code
_entity_poly.pdbx_strand_id
1 'polypeptide(L)'
;MAEPIDRTRLQTDLRYNFDYMSKFLNFTKDDIYILNTLAPILFPRIPYIVETAYKKLYSFDVTKQYFNIPNDEFKSLSLNTGTIFTVMCSQTNLLKDILNIYLKRIL
;
A
#
# COMPACT_ATOMS: atom_id res chain seq x y z
N MET A 1 0.42 19.65 26.94
CA MET A 1 0.10 18.56 27.87
C MET A 1 -0.28 17.35 27.04
N ALA A 2 0.19 16.15 27.40
CA ALA A 2 -0.13 14.93 26.64
C ALA A 2 -1.58 14.51 26.94
N GLU A 3 -2.35 14.20 25.90
CA GLU A 3 -3.71 13.67 26.05
C GLU A 3 -3.63 12.21 26.54
N PRO A 4 -4.40 11.83 27.58
CA PRO A 4 -4.43 10.44 28.03
C PRO A 4 -5.14 9.57 27.00
N ILE A 5 -4.50 8.47 26.60
CA ILE A 5 -5.00 7.54 25.60
C ILE A 5 -5.22 6.18 26.25
N ASP A 6 -6.37 5.55 25.97
CA ASP A 6 -6.63 4.17 26.34
C ASP A 6 -6.06 3.24 25.25
N ARG A 7 -4.96 2.56 25.59
CA ARG A 7 -4.27 1.65 24.65
C ARG A 7 -5.10 0.45 24.25
N THR A 8 -5.93 -0.07 25.15
CA THR A 8 -6.75 -1.25 24.87
C THR A 8 -7.82 -0.88 23.84
N ARG A 9 -8.49 0.26 24.05
CA ARG A 9 -9.47 0.77 23.08
C ARG A 9 -8.85 1.16 21.76
N LEU A 10 -7.62 1.68 21.75
CA LEU A 10 -6.92 2.02 20.51
C LEU A 10 -6.70 0.80 19.60
N GLN A 11 -6.59 -0.41 20.16
CA GLN A 11 -6.39 -1.64 19.41
C GLN A 11 -7.69 -2.38 19.08
N THR A 12 -8.72 -2.26 19.93
CA THR A 12 -9.96 -3.05 19.82
C THR A 12 -11.13 -2.27 19.21
N ASP A 13 -11.16 -0.94 19.37
CA ASP A 13 -12.23 -0.06 18.90
C ASP A 13 -11.77 0.72 17.66
N LEU A 14 -12.25 0.29 16.49
CA LEU A 14 -11.92 0.90 15.21
C LEU A 14 -12.28 2.39 15.16
N ARG A 15 -13.40 2.78 15.77
CA ARG A 15 -13.86 4.17 15.74
C ARG A 15 -12.96 5.04 16.61
N TYR A 16 -12.59 4.55 17.79
CA TYR A 16 -11.64 5.22 18.68
C TYR A 16 -10.26 5.36 18.03
N ASN A 17 -9.78 4.32 17.34
CA ASN A 17 -8.53 4.36 16.58
C ASN A 17 -8.56 5.42 15.46
N PHE A 18 -9.64 5.42 14.66
CA PHE A 18 -9.82 6.37 13.58
C PHE A 18 -9.88 7.82 14.08
N ASP A 19 -10.65 8.08 15.14
CA ASP A 19 -10.80 9.43 15.70
C ASP A 19 -9.48 9.93 16.29
N TYR A 20 -8.75 9.06 16.99
CA TYR A 20 -7.40 9.36 17.47
C TYR A 20 -6.45 9.70 16.32
N MET A 21 -6.39 8.86 15.29
CA MET A 21 -5.48 9.06 14.16
C MET A 21 -5.83 10.30 13.34
N SER A 22 -7.13 10.54 13.11
CA SER A 22 -7.60 11.73 12.40
C SER A 22 -7.24 13.00 13.15
N LYS A 23 -7.42 13.01 14.48
CA LYS A 23 -7.00 14.13 15.33
C LYS A 23 -5.48 14.31 15.34
N PHE A 24 -4.73 13.21 15.43
CA PHE A 24 -3.26 13.21 15.47
C PHE A 24 -2.66 13.76 14.18
N LEU A 25 -3.19 13.36 13.02
CA LEU A 25 -2.76 13.84 11.71
C LEU A 25 -3.35 15.22 11.36
N ASN A 26 -4.22 15.77 12.21
CA ASN A 26 -5.04 16.94 11.91
C ASN A 26 -5.79 16.80 10.57
N PHE A 27 -6.33 15.61 10.32
CA PHE A 27 -7.10 15.30 9.12
C PHE A 27 -8.53 15.83 9.27
N THR A 28 -8.85 16.83 8.47
CA THR A 28 -10.09 17.61 8.56
C THR A 28 -11.02 17.38 7.37
N LYS A 29 -12.20 18.00 7.41
CA LYS A 29 -13.15 17.98 6.28
C LYS A 29 -12.60 18.67 5.04
N ASP A 30 -11.71 19.66 5.20
CA ASP A 30 -11.11 20.37 4.09
C ASP A 30 -10.14 19.46 3.33
N ASP A 31 -9.38 18.63 4.05
CA ASP A 31 -8.50 17.62 3.43
C ASP A 31 -9.32 16.61 2.62
N ILE A 32 -10.47 16.17 3.13
CA ILE A 32 -11.41 15.30 2.42
C ILE A 32 -11.92 15.99 1.14
N TYR A 33 -12.29 17.27 1.24
CA TYR A 33 -12.77 18.03 0.08
C TYR A 33 -11.69 18.16 -1.00
N ILE A 34 -10.46 18.49 -0.61
CA ILE A 34 -9.31 18.61 -1.51
C ILE A 34 -9.00 17.26 -2.16
N LEU A 35 -8.97 16.17 -1.40
CA LEU A 35 -8.73 14.81 -1.92
C LEU A 35 -9.79 14.42 -2.96
N ASN A 36 -11.08 14.62 -2.66
CA ASN A 36 -12.16 14.34 -3.60
C ASN A 36 -12.07 15.21 -4.87
N THR A 37 -11.63 16.45 -4.75
CA THR A 37 -11.43 17.35 -5.90
C THR A 37 -10.25 16.91 -6.78
N LEU A 38 -9.20 16.37 -6.16
CA LEU A 38 -8.00 15.87 -6.86
C LEU A 38 -8.18 14.46 -7.44
N ALA A 39 -9.04 13.63 -6.85
CA ALA A 39 -9.32 12.26 -7.29
C ALA A 39 -9.51 12.10 -8.81
N PRO A 40 -10.38 12.88 -9.51
CA PRO A 40 -10.55 12.75 -10.96
C PRO A 40 -9.29 13.07 -11.77
N ILE A 41 -8.42 13.94 -11.25
CA ILE A 41 -7.13 14.29 -11.88
C ILE A 41 -6.10 13.17 -11.66
N LEU A 42 -6.13 12.54 -10.48
CA LEU A 42 -5.19 11.49 -10.09
C LEU A 42 -5.53 10.14 -10.70
N PHE A 43 -6.81 9.76 -10.84
CA PHE A 43 -7.23 8.46 -11.37
C PHE A 43 -6.52 8.02 -12.67
N PRO A 44 -6.44 8.84 -13.74
CA PRO A 44 -5.73 8.44 -14.96
C PRO A 44 -4.22 8.34 -14.77
N ARG A 45 -3.65 8.93 -13.72
CA ARG A 45 -2.22 8.95 -13.40
C ARG A 45 -1.80 7.83 -12.44
N ILE A 46 -2.73 7.19 -11.74
CA ILE A 46 -2.45 6.12 -10.77
C ILE A 46 -1.50 5.05 -11.32
N PRO A 47 -1.69 4.48 -12.53
CA PRO A 47 -0.77 3.46 -13.05
C PRO A 47 0.68 3.96 -13.16
N TYR A 48 0.87 5.21 -13.58
CA TYR A 48 2.18 5.83 -13.70
C TYR A 48 2.81 6.10 -12.31
N ILE A 49 2.01 6.54 -11.34
CA ILE A 49 2.46 6.76 -9.96
C ILE A 49 2.94 5.43 -9.35
N VAL A 50 2.16 4.36 -9.51
CA VAL A 50 2.51 3.02 -9.04
C VAL A 50 3.79 2.53 -9.72
N GLU A 51 3.90 2.66 -11.04
CA GLU A 51 5.10 2.27 -11.77
C GLU A 51 6.35 3.01 -11.27
N THR A 52 6.22 4.32 -11.03
CA THR A 52 7.31 5.18 -10.54
C THR A 52 7.73 4.81 -9.11
N ALA A 53 6.76 4.55 -8.23
CA ALA A 53 7.01 4.12 -6.86
C ALA A 53 7.77 2.78 -6.83
N TYR A 54 7.34 1.80 -7.62
CA TYR A 54 8.03 0.51 -7.71
C TYR A 54 9.43 0.65 -8.30
N LYS A 55 9.61 1.44 -9.38
CA LYS A 55 10.96 1.74 -9.90
C LYS A 55 11.88 2.30 -8.83
N LYS A 56 11.38 3.20 -7.98
CA LYS A 56 12.16 3.76 -6.86
C LYS A 56 12.46 2.71 -5.80
N LEU A 57 11.50 1.88 -5.42
CA LEU A 57 11.72 0.77 -4.48
C LEU A 57 12.69 -0.28 -5.04
N TYR A 58 12.74 -0.49 -6.36
CA TYR A 58 13.73 -1.36 -6.98
C TYR A 58 15.13 -0.75 -7.06
N SER A 59 15.25 0.57 -6.95
CA SER A 59 16.55 1.26 -7.01
C SER A 59 17.42 1.08 -5.76
N PHE A 60 16.86 0.52 -4.68
CA PHE A 60 17.60 0.22 -3.46
C PHE A 60 17.59 -1.29 -3.19
N ASP A 61 18.76 -1.85 -2.93
CA ASP A 61 18.91 -3.29 -2.72
C ASP A 61 18.14 -3.78 -1.48
N VAL A 62 18.11 -2.97 -0.42
CA VAL A 62 17.39 -3.25 0.84
C VAL A 62 15.88 -3.40 0.63
N THR A 63 15.28 -2.66 -0.30
CA THR A 63 13.84 -2.76 -0.60
C THR A 63 13.57 -3.80 -1.67
N LYS A 64 14.49 -3.98 -2.63
CA LYS A 64 14.41 -4.98 -3.69
C LYS A 64 14.27 -6.41 -3.17
N GLN A 65 14.97 -6.75 -2.08
CA GLN A 65 14.93 -8.10 -1.49
C GLN A 65 13.51 -8.54 -1.06
N TYR A 66 12.63 -7.62 -0.67
CA TYR A 66 11.27 -7.94 -0.22
C TYR A 66 10.35 -8.35 -1.38
N PHE A 67 10.66 -7.95 -2.61
CA PHE A 67 9.96 -8.43 -3.80
C PHE A 67 10.48 -9.78 -4.29
N ASN A 68 11.60 -10.25 -3.70
CA ASN A 68 12.25 -11.50 -4.09
C ASN A 68 11.97 -12.67 -3.14
N ILE A 69 11.11 -12.47 -2.14
CA ILE A 69 10.71 -13.54 -1.23
C ILE A 69 9.66 -14.36 -1.97
N PRO A 70 9.97 -15.62 -2.37
CA PRO A 70 8.92 -16.52 -2.83
C PRO A 70 7.96 -16.68 -1.66
N ASN A 71 6.68 -16.33 -1.86
CA ASN A 71 5.65 -16.74 -0.92
C ASN A 71 5.76 -18.27 -0.79
N ASP A 72 6.02 -18.81 0.40
CA ASP A 72 6.12 -20.26 0.60
C ASP A 72 4.80 -20.97 0.20
N GLU A 73 3.67 -20.25 0.21
CA GLU A 73 2.38 -20.70 -0.36
C GLU A 73 2.41 -20.90 -1.89
N PHE A 74 3.30 -20.23 -2.63
CA PHE A 74 3.48 -20.36 -4.08
C PHE A 74 4.60 -21.34 -4.48
N LYS A 75 5.45 -21.73 -3.52
CA LYS A 75 6.65 -22.54 -3.77
C LYS A 75 6.31 -24.00 -4.10
N SER A 76 5.19 -24.51 -3.58
CA SER A 76 4.69 -25.87 -3.87
C SER A 76 4.31 -26.10 -5.34
N LEU A 77 4.06 -25.03 -6.11
CA LEU A 77 3.77 -25.08 -7.55
C LEU A 77 5.03 -24.95 -8.44
N SER A 78 6.16 -24.52 -7.87
CA SER A 78 7.33 -24.07 -8.66
C SER A 78 8.51 -25.06 -8.70
N LEU A 79 8.40 -26.22 -8.05
CA LEU A 79 9.52 -27.17 -7.94
C LEU A 79 9.89 -27.91 -9.23
N ASN A 80 9.15 -27.71 -10.32
CA ASN A 80 9.51 -28.25 -11.62
C ASN A 80 9.68 -27.11 -12.62
N THR A 81 10.86 -27.04 -13.24
CA THR A 81 11.26 -26.18 -14.37
C THR A 81 11.81 -24.80 -13.96
N GLY A 82 13.03 -24.50 -14.40
CA GLY A 82 13.85 -23.32 -14.09
C GLY A 82 13.24 -21.96 -14.49
N THR A 83 12.18 -21.57 -13.79
CA THR A 83 11.25 -20.48 -14.14
C THR A 83 11.21 -19.42 -13.03
N ILE A 84 12.31 -19.22 -12.31
CA ILE A 84 12.34 -18.30 -11.15
C ILE A 84 12.15 -16.84 -11.60
N PHE A 85 12.70 -16.44 -12.75
CA PHE A 85 12.62 -15.05 -13.22
C PHE A 85 11.23 -14.65 -13.72
N THR A 86 10.48 -15.58 -14.32
CA THR A 86 9.12 -15.33 -14.84
C THR A 86 8.09 -15.18 -13.72
N VAL A 87 8.27 -15.90 -12.61
CA VAL A 87 7.40 -15.82 -11.41
C VAL A 87 7.57 -14.48 -10.68
N MET A 88 8.74 -13.88 -10.76
CA MET A 88 9.05 -12.60 -10.10
C MET A 88 8.41 -11.41 -10.83
N CYS A 89 8.43 -11.44 -12.16
CA CYS A 89 7.68 -10.51 -13.00
C CYS A 89 6.17 -10.58 -12.71
N SER A 90 5.61 -11.78 -12.47
CA SER A 90 4.17 -11.91 -12.18
C SER A 90 3.80 -11.45 -10.77
N GLN A 91 4.62 -11.72 -9.74
CA GLN A 91 4.36 -11.27 -8.36
C GLN A 91 4.42 -9.74 -8.24
N THR A 92 5.40 -9.11 -8.87
CA THR A 92 5.54 -7.65 -8.87
C THR A 92 4.36 -6.96 -9.56
N ASN A 93 3.92 -7.51 -10.69
CA ASN A 93 2.76 -6.98 -11.41
C ASN A 93 1.48 -7.13 -10.59
N LEU A 94 1.29 -8.27 -9.91
CA LEU A 94 0.17 -8.47 -8.99
C LEU A 94 0.17 -7.43 -7.86
N LEU A 95 1.31 -7.16 -7.23
CA LEU A 95 1.41 -6.16 -6.16
C LEU A 95 1.15 -4.73 -6.67
N LYS A 96 1.58 -4.42 -7.89
CA LYS A 96 1.23 -3.16 -8.57
C LYS A 96 -0.28 -3.06 -8.81
N ASP A 97 -0.92 -4.15 -9.25
CA ASP A 97 -2.36 -4.19 -9.48
C ASP A 97 -3.16 -4.02 -8.18
N ILE A 98 -2.73 -4.67 -7.10
CA ILE A 98 -3.31 -4.45 -5.77
C ILE A 98 -3.20 -2.98 -5.35
N LEU A 99 -2.02 -2.36 -5.52
CA LEU A 99 -1.83 -0.97 -5.16
C LEU A 99 -2.68 -0.03 -6.04
N ASN A 100 -2.80 -0.32 -7.34
CA ASN A 100 -3.68 0.41 -8.25
C ASN A 100 -5.15 0.35 -7.78
N ILE A 101 -5.64 -0.83 -7.42
CA ILE A 101 -7.01 -1.03 -6.91
C ILE A 101 -7.20 -0.29 -5.59
N TYR A 102 -6.23 -0.37 -4.69
CA TYR A 102 -6.29 0.26 -3.38
C TYR A 102 -6.33 1.79 -3.47
N LEU A 103 -5.47 2.39 -4.30
CA LEU A 103 -5.46 3.84 -4.52
C LEU A 103 -6.74 4.34 -5.17
N LYS A 104 -7.31 3.58 -6.11
CA LYS A 104 -8.63 3.87 -6.71
C LYS A 104 -9.81 3.74 -5.74
N ARG A 105 -9.63 3.04 -4.61
CA ARG A 105 -10.66 2.87 -3.60
C ARG A 105 -10.62 3.95 -2.52
N ILE A 106 -9.44 4.53 -2.29
CA ILE A 106 -9.24 5.59 -1.30
C ILE A 106 -9.56 6.97 -1.87
N LEU A 107 -9.16 7.19 -3.12
CA LEU A 107 -9.48 8.38 -3.91
C LEU A 107 -10.86 8.22 -4.54
#